data_AF-A0A6I3MQ44-F1
#
_entry.id   AF-A0A6I3MQ44-F1
#
_cell.length_a   1.000
_cell.length_b   1.000
_cell.length_c   1.000
_cell.angle_alpha   90.00
_cell.angle_beta   90.00
_cell.angle_gamma   90.00
#
_symmetry.space_group_name_H-M   'P 1'
#
loop_
_entity.id
_entity.type
_entity.pdbx_description
1 polymer ?
#
loop_
_entity_poly.entity_id
_entity_poly.type
_entity_poly.pdbx_seq_one_letter_code
_entity_poly.pdbx_strand_id
1 'polypeptide(L)'
;MKKLIAFFILTALIACSNEDQTAPSLEASIKDSSVLTGKMLSFKTEESFIKEYSDLAKLNSEEIKNWVSSKKMVSLLNTSDTSKGIEADAVPESRLVYSDALEAILNSESKVKIGDRVLWLNELNFYILPANDIDKSADELLSIKNNLEVFGQLLSSSQLKKSTTGRDVLPNENRVKTFASAEMNVSGSRLRHVVDVFNETIVLNDKIYTSKMYIRSILQYRSCSTFSCSWKEASNLRMLDSDFCQSCVPGAWGVIARVSTTSPVSGTQTYQIANWAPYTPLALYPNFYILGPITCQIYGTVGFSSMELSWY
;
A
#
# COMPACT_ATOMS: atom_id res chain seq x y z
N MET A 1 69.38 8.39 15.91
CA MET A 1 69.38 7.74 17.25
C MET A 1 68.88 8.75 18.27
N LYS A 2 67.81 8.40 19.01
CA LYS A 2 67.54 8.70 20.43
C LYS A 2 67.79 10.17 20.84
N LYS A 3 66.81 10.99 21.20
CA LYS A 3 65.95 10.89 22.40
C LYS A 3 64.78 11.88 22.23
N LEU A 4 63.53 11.41 22.23
CA LEU A 4 62.62 11.29 23.39
C LEU A 4 62.14 12.67 23.90
N ILE A 5 60.89 13.04 23.60
CA ILE A 5 59.71 12.79 24.46
C ILE A 5 59.70 13.75 25.65
N ALA A 6 58.99 14.87 25.50
CA ALA A 6 58.48 15.67 26.62
C ALA A 6 57.49 16.74 26.12
N PHE A 7 56.47 16.37 25.33
CA PHE A 7 55.32 17.27 25.11
C PHE A 7 53.99 16.53 24.89
N PHE A 8 53.88 15.31 25.44
CA PHE A 8 52.69 14.45 25.34
C PHE A 8 52.08 14.10 26.71
N ILE A 9 52.43 14.86 27.76
CA ILE A 9 51.90 14.66 29.12
C ILE A 9 51.46 16.03 29.66
N LEU A 10 50.51 16.69 28.98
CA LEU A 10 49.74 17.79 29.60
C LEU A 10 48.38 18.08 28.90
N THR A 11 47.78 17.07 28.27
CA THR A 11 46.37 17.14 27.80
C THR A 11 45.53 15.97 28.28
N ALA A 12 46.09 15.07 29.10
CA ALA A 12 45.32 14.11 29.87
C ALA A 12 44.88 14.78 31.18
N LEU A 13 43.71 15.43 31.15
CA LEU A 13 42.77 15.70 32.25
C LEU A 13 41.91 16.90 31.83
N ILE A 14 40.81 16.64 31.12
CA ILE A 14 39.49 17.29 31.21
C ILE A 14 38.60 16.68 30.09
N ALA A 15 37.37 16.30 30.47
CA ALA A 15 36.24 15.78 29.66
C ALA A 15 36.26 14.25 29.42
N CYS A 16 35.80 13.47 30.40
CA CYS A 16 34.40 12.98 30.54
C CYS A 16 34.06 11.96 29.43
N SER A 17 34.25 10.67 29.66
CA SER A 17 33.22 9.79 30.26
C SER A 17 31.88 9.87 29.52
N ASN A 18 31.74 9.07 28.46
CA ASN A 18 30.60 8.17 28.32
C ASN A 18 31.00 7.04 27.38
N GLU A 19 30.62 5.83 27.77
CA GLU A 19 30.73 4.61 26.97
C GLU A 19 29.92 4.79 25.68
N ASP A 20 30.61 4.72 24.54
CA ASP A 20 29.98 4.63 23.22
C ASP A 20 29.24 3.29 23.10
N GLN A 21 27.97 3.29 23.48
CA GLN A 21 26.98 2.54 22.75
C GLN A 21 26.93 3.16 21.34
N THR A 22 27.56 2.49 20.37
CA THR A 22 27.41 2.81 18.96
C THR A 22 25.94 2.69 18.57
N ALA A 23 25.23 3.80 18.65
CA ALA A 23 24.03 4.02 17.86
C ALA A 23 24.41 3.85 16.39
N PRO A 24 23.63 3.12 15.58
CA PRO A 24 23.88 3.08 14.15
C PRO A 24 23.80 4.51 13.60
N SER A 25 24.89 4.95 12.97
CA SER A 25 25.00 6.27 12.39
C SER A 25 23.88 6.52 11.38
N LEU A 26 23.26 7.70 11.47
CA LEU A 26 22.24 8.20 10.53
C LEU A 26 22.71 8.21 9.05
N GLU A 27 24.00 8.03 8.79
CA GLU A 27 24.58 8.04 7.44
C GLU A 27 24.24 6.79 6.61
N ALA A 28 23.87 5.67 7.25
CA ALA A 28 23.37 4.48 6.53
C ALA A 28 21.93 4.67 6.02
N SER A 29 21.17 5.64 6.55
CA SER A 29 19.76 5.84 6.20
C SER A 29 19.54 6.61 4.89
N ILE A 30 20.54 7.33 4.38
CA ILE A 30 20.37 8.22 3.21
C ILE A 30 20.62 7.47 1.88
N LYS A 31 21.41 6.38 1.89
CA LYS A 31 21.80 5.66 0.66
C LYS A 31 20.68 4.86 -0.01
N ASP A 32 19.59 4.57 0.70
CA ASP A 32 18.51 3.67 0.23
C ASP A 32 17.17 4.39 0.00
N SER A 33 17.13 5.72 0.11
CA SER A 33 15.90 6.50 -0.08
C SER A 33 15.68 6.94 -1.53
N SER A 34 14.42 7.02 -1.96
CA SER A 34 14.07 7.50 -3.30
C SER A 34 14.42 8.96 -3.53
N VAL A 35 14.89 9.25 -4.73
CA VAL A 35 15.26 10.59 -5.20
C VAL A 35 14.33 11.01 -6.32
N LEU A 36 13.81 12.24 -6.27
CA LEU A 36 13.02 12.79 -7.37
C LEU A 36 13.93 13.03 -8.59
N THR A 37 13.65 12.33 -9.69
CA THR A 37 14.35 12.49 -10.98
C THR A 37 13.35 12.95 -12.02
N GLY A 38 13.42 14.22 -12.40
CA GLY A 38 12.40 14.84 -13.26
C GLY A 38 11.04 14.87 -12.56
N LYS A 39 10.05 14.17 -13.10
CA LYS A 39 8.65 14.12 -12.58
C LYS A 39 8.31 12.81 -11.87
N MET A 40 9.28 11.95 -11.56
CA MET A 40 9.05 10.65 -10.94
C MET A 40 10.10 10.32 -9.90
N LEU A 41 9.75 9.47 -8.94
CA LEU A 41 10.72 8.93 -8.00
C LEU A 41 11.63 7.92 -8.69
N SER A 42 12.91 7.96 -8.30
CA SER A 42 13.95 7.05 -8.74
C SER A 42 14.50 6.28 -7.56
N PHE A 43 14.59 4.97 -7.74
CA PHE A 43 15.12 4.00 -6.80
C PHE A 43 16.38 3.37 -7.40
N LYS A 44 17.36 3.07 -6.55
CA LYS A 44 18.63 2.50 -7.01
C LYS A 44 18.48 1.04 -7.43
N THR A 45 17.70 0.27 -6.66
CA THR A 45 17.43 -1.15 -6.89
C THR A 45 15.99 -1.51 -6.58
N GLU A 46 15.54 -2.66 -7.04
CA GLU A 46 14.25 -3.27 -6.73
C GLU A 46 14.05 -3.39 -5.21
N GLU A 47 15.09 -3.78 -4.46
CA GLU A 47 15.03 -3.88 -2.99
C GLU A 47 14.76 -2.53 -2.32
N SER A 48 15.38 -1.44 -2.80
CA SER A 48 15.13 -0.09 -2.26
C SER A 48 13.70 0.38 -2.53
N PHE A 49 13.17 0.08 -3.72
CA PHE A 49 11.76 0.33 -4.07
C PHE A 49 10.82 -0.43 -3.13
N ILE A 50 11.04 -1.73 -2.96
CA ILE A 50 10.20 -2.59 -2.12
C ILE A 50 10.29 -2.20 -0.65
N LYS A 51 11.46 -1.76 -0.18
CA LYS A 51 11.67 -1.26 1.17
C LYS A 51 10.83 0.00 1.42
N GLU A 52 10.95 1.02 0.58
CA GLU A 52 10.20 2.27 0.76
C GLU A 52 8.68 2.04 0.62
N TYR A 53 8.26 1.22 -0.34
CA TYR A 53 6.87 0.75 -0.43
C TYR A 53 6.40 0.09 0.86
N SER A 54 7.19 -0.83 1.42
CA SER A 54 6.84 -1.54 2.64
C SER A 54 6.83 -0.65 3.89
N ASP A 55 7.64 0.41 3.90
CA ASP A 55 7.65 1.40 4.97
C ASP A 55 6.43 2.32 4.88
N LEU A 56 6.05 2.77 3.67
CA LEU A 56 4.82 3.54 3.44
C LEU A 56 3.55 2.75 3.77
N ALA A 57 3.53 1.45 3.50
CA ALA A 57 2.37 0.59 3.78
C ALA A 57 2.03 0.49 5.28
N LYS A 58 2.94 0.90 6.18
CA LYS A 58 2.71 0.94 7.63
C LYS A 58 2.15 2.28 8.11
N LEU A 59 2.20 3.31 7.27
CA LEU A 59 1.76 4.66 7.60
C LEU A 59 0.25 4.79 7.38
N ASN A 60 -0.37 5.70 8.11
CA ASN A 60 -1.76 6.09 7.86
C ASN A 60 -1.88 7.04 6.66
N SER A 61 -3.09 7.25 6.13
CA SER A 61 -3.29 8.05 4.92
C SER A 61 -2.84 9.52 5.06
N GLU A 62 -2.84 10.11 6.27
CA GLU A 62 -2.33 11.47 6.49
C GLU A 62 -0.80 11.52 6.45
N GLU A 63 -0.14 10.57 7.10
CA GLU A 63 1.31 10.41 7.06
C GLU A 63 1.82 10.17 5.63
N ILE A 64 1.11 9.35 4.84
CA ILE A 64 1.43 9.14 3.42
C ILE A 64 1.29 10.44 2.63
N LYS A 65 0.21 11.21 2.82
CA LYS A 65 0.04 12.51 2.15
C LYS A 65 1.13 13.52 2.51
N ASN A 66 1.54 13.54 3.78
CA ASN A 66 2.66 14.36 4.25
C ASN A 66 3.98 13.92 3.61
N TRP A 67 4.21 12.61 3.50
CA TRP A 67 5.38 12.07 2.80
C TRP A 67 5.37 12.46 1.30
N VAL A 68 4.25 12.30 0.59
CA VAL A 68 4.14 12.71 -0.83
C VAL A 68 4.45 14.19 -0.99
N SER A 69 3.87 15.02 -0.12
CA SER A 69 4.10 16.47 -0.12
C SER A 69 5.58 16.81 0.09
N SER A 70 6.27 16.07 0.98
CA SER A 70 7.70 16.25 1.24
C SER A 70 8.58 15.90 0.03
N LYS A 71 8.15 14.94 -0.80
CA LYS A 71 8.84 14.53 -2.04
C LYS A 71 8.64 15.52 -3.19
N LYS A 72 7.70 16.47 -3.07
CA LYS A 72 7.39 17.48 -4.10
C LYS A 72 7.02 16.87 -5.47
N MET A 73 6.41 15.69 -5.45
CA MET A 73 5.91 14.98 -6.62
C MET A 73 4.39 15.08 -6.68
N VAL A 74 3.82 15.14 -7.88
CA VAL A 74 2.39 14.86 -8.09
C VAL A 74 2.24 13.35 -8.23
N SER A 75 1.76 12.69 -7.17
CA SER A 75 1.59 11.24 -7.13
C SER A 75 0.26 10.78 -7.74
N LEU A 76 0.17 9.48 -8.04
CA LEU A 76 -1.08 8.85 -8.42
C LEU A 76 -2.13 8.99 -7.30
N LEU A 77 -1.73 8.86 -6.04
CA LEU A 77 -2.62 9.00 -4.86
C LEU A 77 -3.39 10.32 -4.84
N ASN A 78 -2.77 11.41 -5.32
CA ASN A 78 -3.37 12.74 -5.32
C ASN A 78 -4.25 13.02 -6.55
N THR A 79 -4.18 12.16 -7.58
CA THR A 79 -4.82 12.38 -8.88
C THR A 79 -5.84 11.29 -9.22
N SER A 80 -5.80 10.16 -8.53
CA SER A 80 -6.76 9.06 -8.68
C SER A 80 -8.16 9.49 -8.24
N ASP A 81 -9.12 9.44 -9.16
CA ASP A 81 -10.52 9.62 -8.83
C ASP A 81 -11.11 8.31 -8.28
N THR A 82 -11.08 8.17 -6.96
CA THR A 82 -11.55 6.99 -6.24
C THR A 82 -13.07 6.79 -6.33
N SER A 83 -13.81 7.79 -6.81
CA SER A 83 -15.27 7.81 -6.81
C SER A 83 -15.91 7.11 -8.01
N LYS A 84 -15.24 7.08 -9.17
CA LYS A 84 -15.80 6.59 -10.45
C LYS A 84 -16.22 5.11 -10.46
N GLY A 85 -15.75 4.30 -9.50
CA GLY A 85 -16.04 2.86 -9.44
C GLY A 85 -17.16 2.44 -8.48
N ILE A 86 -17.71 3.35 -7.66
CA ILE A 86 -18.64 3.01 -6.56
C ILE A 86 -19.96 3.78 -6.65
N GLU A 87 -20.19 4.50 -7.76
CA GLU A 87 -21.40 5.30 -7.94
C GLU A 87 -22.67 4.45 -8.08
N ALA A 88 -22.53 3.19 -8.51
CA ALA A 88 -23.64 2.25 -8.69
C ALA A 88 -23.99 1.49 -7.39
N ASP A 89 -25.22 0.98 -7.30
CA ASP A 89 -25.65 0.11 -6.20
C ASP A 89 -24.90 -1.23 -6.19
N ALA A 90 -24.39 -1.66 -7.35
CA ALA A 90 -23.52 -2.83 -7.49
C ALA A 90 -22.10 -2.38 -7.88
N VAL A 91 -21.11 -2.80 -7.09
CA VAL A 91 -19.69 -2.51 -7.34
C VAL A 91 -19.13 -3.57 -8.31
N PRO A 92 -18.48 -3.18 -9.43
CA PRO A 92 -17.95 -4.15 -10.39
C PRO A 92 -16.87 -5.04 -9.77
N GLU A 93 -16.96 -6.35 -9.98
CA GLU A 93 -15.93 -7.31 -9.53
C GLU A 93 -14.57 -7.10 -10.24
N SER A 94 -14.57 -6.44 -11.40
CA SER A 94 -13.37 -6.12 -12.18
C SER A 94 -12.67 -4.83 -11.75
N ARG A 95 -13.12 -4.18 -10.67
CA ARG A 95 -12.51 -2.93 -10.21
C ARG A 95 -11.10 -3.18 -9.68
N LEU A 96 -10.14 -2.42 -10.19
CA LEU A 96 -8.76 -2.40 -9.71
C LEU A 96 -8.63 -1.37 -8.58
N VAL A 97 -7.94 -1.76 -7.52
CA VAL A 97 -7.57 -0.90 -6.39
C VAL A 97 -6.10 -1.16 -6.07
N TYR A 98 -5.35 -0.09 -5.90
CA TYR A 98 -3.98 -0.13 -5.39
C TYR A 98 -3.94 0.35 -3.94
N SER A 99 -2.89 -0.03 -3.22
CA SER A 99 -2.66 0.52 -1.90
C SER A 99 -2.24 1.99 -1.98
N ASP A 100 -2.62 2.80 -0.98
CA ASP A 100 -2.18 4.20 -0.86
C ASP A 100 -0.63 4.31 -0.94
N ALA A 101 0.08 3.29 -0.45
CA ALA A 101 1.54 3.21 -0.49
C ALA A 101 2.09 3.08 -1.92
N LEU A 102 1.47 2.24 -2.75
CA LEU A 102 1.87 2.10 -4.16
C LEU A 102 1.51 3.38 -4.94
N GLU A 103 0.30 3.89 -4.76
CA GLU A 103 -0.16 5.13 -5.41
C GLU A 103 0.69 6.35 -5.00
N ALA A 104 1.26 6.36 -3.79
CA ALA A 104 2.15 7.41 -3.32
C ALA A 104 3.51 7.41 -4.05
N ILE A 105 4.05 6.23 -4.37
CA ILE A 105 5.36 6.10 -5.02
C ILE A 105 5.28 6.44 -6.51
N LEU A 106 4.18 6.08 -7.16
CA LEU A 106 3.97 6.35 -8.57
C LEU A 106 3.63 7.82 -8.79
N ASN A 107 4.14 8.39 -9.88
CA ASN A 107 3.70 9.72 -10.30
C ASN A 107 2.27 9.68 -10.88
N SER A 108 1.71 10.84 -11.24
CA SER A 108 0.35 10.96 -11.80
C SER A 108 0.10 10.12 -13.06
N GLU A 109 1.15 9.74 -13.79
CA GLU A 109 1.07 8.90 -15.00
C GLU A 109 1.34 7.41 -14.70
N SER A 110 1.32 7.03 -13.41
CA SER A 110 1.62 5.67 -12.94
C SER A 110 3.05 5.20 -13.25
N LYS A 111 4.05 6.09 -13.22
CA LYS A 111 5.45 5.79 -13.54
C LYS A 111 6.39 5.88 -12.34
N VAL A 112 7.46 5.09 -12.40
CA VAL A 112 8.57 5.08 -11.44
C VAL A 112 9.87 4.67 -12.13
N LYS A 113 11.02 5.11 -11.62
CA LYS A 113 12.34 4.66 -12.10
C LYS A 113 12.99 3.71 -11.10
N ILE A 114 13.46 2.56 -11.56
CA ILE A 114 14.21 1.58 -10.75
C ILE A 114 15.50 1.21 -11.49
N GLY A 115 16.65 1.51 -10.89
CA GLY A 115 17.94 1.44 -11.57
C GLY A 115 17.94 2.32 -12.82
N ASP A 116 18.29 1.74 -13.97
CA ASP A 116 18.28 2.44 -15.26
C ASP A 116 16.94 2.32 -16.01
N ARG A 117 15.96 1.60 -15.46
CA ARG A 117 14.67 1.34 -16.11
C ARG A 117 13.61 2.32 -15.64
N VAL A 118 12.85 2.88 -16.57
CA VAL A 118 11.59 3.56 -16.26
C VAL A 118 10.46 2.56 -16.45
N LEU A 119 9.67 2.36 -15.42
CA LEU A 119 8.54 1.46 -15.40
C LEU A 119 7.23 2.24 -15.43
N TRP A 120 6.26 1.74 -16.17
CA TRP A 120 4.89 2.22 -16.19
C TRP A 120 3.97 1.12 -15.68
N LEU A 121 3.27 1.39 -14.58
CA LEU A 121 2.21 0.53 -14.09
C LEU A 121 0.94 0.81 -14.89
N ASN A 122 0.44 -0.22 -15.57
CA ASN A 122 -0.88 -0.18 -16.17
C ASN A 122 -1.63 -1.46 -15.83
N GLU A 123 -2.81 -1.31 -15.26
CA GLU A 123 -3.56 -2.39 -14.63
C GLU A 123 -2.64 -3.17 -13.66
N LEU A 124 -2.27 -4.40 -14.01
CA LEU A 124 -1.48 -5.27 -13.15
C LEU A 124 -0.03 -5.43 -13.60
N ASN A 125 0.39 -4.75 -14.66
CA ASN A 125 1.70 -4.98 -15.27
C ASN A 125 2.60 -3.74 -15.16
N PHE A 126 3.85 -3.97 -14.77
CA PHE A 126 4.93 -3.00 -14.90
C PHE A 126 5.62 -3.19 -16.25
N TYR A 127 5.39 -2.24 -17.15
CA TYR A 127 5.99 -2.21 -18.48
C TYR A 127 7.29 -1.40 -18.46
N ILE A 128 8.32 -1.87 -19.18
CA ILE A 128 9.54 -1.08 -19.42
C ILE A 128 9.22 -0.03 -20.49
N LEU A 129 9.48 1.24 -20.17
CA LEU A 129 9.41 2.32 -21.14
C LEU A 129 10.78 2.52 -21.80
N PRO A 130 10.86 2.48 -23.14
CA PRO A 130 12.06 2.93 -23.85
C PRO A 130 12.21 4.45 -23.72
N ALA A 131 13.43 4.95 -23.93
CA ALA A 131 13.78 6.34 -23.66
C ALA A 131 12.91 7.38 -24.41
N ASN A 132 12.44 7.04 -25.61
CA ASN A 132 11.57 7.87 -26.45
C ASN A 132 10.12 7.94 -25.96
N ASP A 133 9.71 7.06 -25.04
CA ASP A 133 8.33 6.95 -24.56
C ASP A 133 8.16 7.40 -23.09
N ILE A 134 9.26 7.77 -22.41
CA ILE A 134 9.26 8.16 -20.99
C ILE A 134 8.31 9.33 -20.72
N ASP A 135 8.23 10.30 -21.63
CA ASP A 135 7.44 11.53 -21.45
C ASP A 135 6.00 11.44 -21.98
N LYS A 136 5.60 10.33 -22.60
CA LYS A 136 4.23 10.12 -23.11
C LYS A 136 3.20 10.06 -21.99
N SER A 137 2.00 10.59 -22.20
CA SER A 137 0.88 10.43 -21.27
C SER A 137 0.39 8.98 -21.17
N ALA A 138 -0.38 8.66 -20.13
CA ALA A 138 -1.00 7.33 -19.97
C ALA A 138 -1.84 6.92 -21.20
N ASP A 139 -2.61 7.85 -21.79
CA ASP A 139 -3.44 7.59 -22.98
C ASP A 139 -2.60 7.26 -24.22
N GLU A 140 -1.48 7.96 -24.41
CA GLU A 140 -0.54 7.66 -25.49
C GLU A 140 0.12 6.29 -25.29
N LEU A 141 0.47 5.94 -24.06
CA LEU A 141 1.07 4.65 -23.71
C LEU A 141 0.10 3.47 -23.93
N LEU A 142 -1.21 3.66 -23.72
CA LEU A 142 -2.21 2.64 -24.00
C LEU A 142 -2.18 2.16 -25.46
N SER A 143 -1.94 3.08 -26.41
CA SER A 143 -1.88 2.75 -27.84
C SER A 143 -0.70 1.84 -28.22
N ILE A 144 0.37 1.86 -27.42
CA ILE A 144 1.59 1.07 -27.66
C ILE A 144 1.82 -0.04 -26.62
N LYS A 145 0.91 -0.20 -25.64
CA LYS A 145 1.00 -1.15 -24.51
C LYS A 145 1.44 -2.55 -24.95
N ASN A 146 0.88 -3.05 -26.05
CA ASN A 146 1.14 -4.40 -26.56
C ASN A 146 2.57 -4.61 -27.11
N ASN A 147 3.31 -3.53 -27.36
CA ASN A 147 4.69 -3.56 -27.84
C ASN A 147 5.71 -3.37 -26.70
N LEU A 148 5.25 -3.07 -25.49
CA LEU A 148 6.11 -2.85 -24.34
C LEU A 148 6.44 -4.17 -23.64
N GLU A 149 7.69 -4.30 -23.22
CA GLU A 149 8.15 -5.46 -22.44
C GLU A 149 7.59 -5.40 -21.01
N VAL A 150 7.04 -6.51 -20.53
CA VAL A 150 6.60 -6.64 -19.13
C VAL A 150 7.79 -7.00 -18.26
N PHE A 151 8.17 -6.10 -17.35
CA PHE A 151 9.25 -6.32 -16.39
C PHE A 151 8.78 -7.01 -15.11
N GLY A 152 7.56 -6.71 -14.71
CA GLY A 152 7.00 -7.15 -13.45
C GLY A 152 5.49 -7.05 -13.46
N GLN A 153 4.88 -7.58 -12.41
CA GLN A 153 3.44 -7.65 -12.29
C GLN A 153 3.04 -7.48 -10.82
N LEU A 154 1.90 -6.83 -10.60
CA LEU A 154 1.12 -7.02 -9.40
C LEU A 154 0.44 -8.39 -9.56
N LEU A 155 1.09 -9.44 -9.07
CA LEU A 155 0.61 -10.79 -9.30
C LEU A 155 -0.64 -11.09 -8.50
N SER A 156 -1.42 -11.92 -9.18
CA SER A 156 -2.16 -12.98 -8.56
C SER A 156 -1.59 -14.32 -8.98
N SER A 157 -1.46 -15.26 -8.04
CA SER A 157 -0.87 -16.55 -8.35
C SER A 157 -1.85 -17.46 -9.11
N SER A 158 -2.13 -17.15 -10.37
CA SER A 158 -2.79 -18.07 -11.31
C SER A 158 -1.97 -18.34 -12.59
N GLN A 159 -0.82 -17.69 -12.78
CA GLN A 159 0.01 -17.82 -14.00
C GLN A 159 1.47 -18.26 -13.79
N LEU A 160 1.81 -18.94 -12.70
CA LEU A 160 3.04 -19.74 -12.66
C LEU A 160 2.81 -21.08 -13.41
N LYS A 161 2.72 -21.01 -14.75
CA LYS A 161 2.75 -22.20 -15.61
C LYS A 161 4.15 -22.80 -15.63
N LYS A 162 4.49 -23.58 -14.60
CA LYS A 162 5.42 -24.71 -14.66
C LYS A 162 5.07 -25.73 -13.57
N SER A 163 4.25 -26.70 -13.98
CA SER A 163 4.20 -28.07 -13.45
C SER A 163 4.35 -28.24 -11.92
N THR A 164 3.25 -28.10 -11.19
CA THR A 164 3.10 -28.71 -9.86
C THR A 164 1.77 -29.46 -9.81
N THR A 165 1.83 -30.79 -9.98
CA THR A 165 0.74 -31.69 -9.62
C THR A 165 0.64 -31.75 -8.09
N GLY A 166 -0.17 -30.87 -7.51
CA GLY A 166 -0.45 -30.81 -6.08
C GLY A 166 -1.66 -29.94 -5.84
N ARG A 167 -2.58 -30.36 -4.97
CA ARG A 167 -3.75 -29.58 -4.56
C ARG A 167 -3.29 -28.34 -3.78
N ASP A 168 -3.02 -27.25 -4.47
CA ASP A 168 -2.80 -25.94 -3.86
C ASP A 168 -3.75 -24.94 -4.53
N VAL A 169 -4.85 -24.64 -3.84
CA VAL A 169 -5.82 -23.63 -4.25
C VAL A 169 -5.29 -22.28 -3.77
N LEU A 170 -4.84 -21.42 -4.68
CA LEU A 170 -4.58 -20.00 -4.43
C LEU A 170 -5.50 -19.16 -5.33
N PRO A 171 -6.68 -18.72 -4.88
CA PRO A 171 -7.50 -17.79 -5.64
C PRO A 171 -7.44 -16.42 -4.98
N ASN A 172 -6.40 -15.65 -5.27
CA ASN A 172 -6.55 -14.20 -5.23
C ASN A 172 -5.88 -13.57 -6.44
N GLU A 173 -6.66 -13.51 -7.53
CA GLU A 173 -6.57 -12.47 -8.57
C GLU A 173 -6.50 -11.09 -7.90
N ASN A 174 -5.96 -10.01 -8.48
CA ASN A 174 -6.11 -8.67 -7.85
C ASN A 174 -7.59 -8.22 -7.94
N ARG A 175 -8.49 -9.05 -7.42
CA ARG A 175 -9.91 -8.89 -7.31
C ARG A 175 -10.13 -8.28 -5.95
N VAL A 176 -10.87 -7.19 -5.97
CA VAL A 176 -11.30 -6.50 -4.77
C VAL A 176 -12.60 -7.15 -4.34
N LYS A 177 -12.64 -7.74 -3.14
CA LYS A 177 -13.92 -8.15 -2.55
C LYS A 177 -14.48 -6.95 -1.80
N THR A 178 -15.60 -6.44 -2.28
CA THR A 178 -16.26 -5.28 -1.69
C THR A 178 -17.41 -5.74 -0.80
N PHE A 179 -17.48 -5.18 0.40
CA PHE A 179 -18.54 -5.36 1.38
C PHE A 179 -19.21 -4.02 1.64
N ALA A 180 -20.53 -4.02 1.82
CA ALA A 180 -21.27 -2.83 2.18
C ALA A 180 -22.19 -3.14 3.37
N SER A 181 -22.17 -2.27 4.35
CA SER A 181 -23.12 -2.31 5.47
C SER A 181 -24.53 -1.92 5.02
N ALA A 182 -25.51 -2.26 5.85
CA ALA A 182 -26.83 -1.66 5.77
C ALA A 182 -26.74 -0.13 5.90
N GLU A 183 -27.70 0.57 5.28
CA GLU A 183 -27.74 2.02 5.36
C GLU A 183 -28.05 2.49 6.79
N MET A 184 -27.36 3.56 7.21
CA MET A 184 -27.58 4.26 8.46
C MET A 184 -28.15 5.65 8.17
N ASN A 185 -29.14 6.09 8.94
CA ASN A 185 -29.63 7.46 8.85
C ASN A 185 -28.98 8.31 9.95
N VAL A 186 -28.17 9.29 9.55
CA VAL A 186 -27.46 10.20 10.45
C VAL A 186 -27.79 11.62 10.06
N SER A 187 -28.51 12.33 10.93
CA SER A 187 -28.91 13.74 10.71
C SER A 187 -29.59 13.98 9.35
N GLY A 188 -30.44 13.05 8.91
CA GLY A 188 -31.16 13.13 7.64
C GLY A 188 -30.35 12.68 6.42
N SER A 189 -29.06 12.36 6.59
CA SER A 189 -28.21 11.79 5.53
C SER A 189 -28.23 10.26 5.61
N ARG A 190 -28.44 9.60 4.46
CA ARG A 190 -28.34 8.14 4.33
C ARG A 190 -26.89 7.76 4.04
N LEU A 191 -26.25 7.13 5.01
CA LEU A 191 -24.84 6.73 4.96
C LEU A 191 -24.72 5.21 4.83
N ARG A 192 -23.63 4.74 4.24
CA ARG A 192 -23.19 3.34 4.33
C ARG A 192 -21.68 3.28 4.46
N HIS A 193 -21.20 2.33 5.23
CA HIS A 193 -19.79 1.93 5.25
C HIS A 193 -19.55 0.88 4.18
N VAL A 194 -18.54 1.11 3.34
CA VAL A 194 -18.06 0.20 2.30
C VAL A 194 -16.62 -0.18 2.63
N VAL A 195 -16.31 -1.46 2.47
CA VAL A 195 -15.01 -2.03 2.77
C VAL A 195 -14.54 -2.89 1.62
N ASP A 196 -13.36 -2.56 1.11
CA ASP A 196 -12.64 -3.31 0.11
C ASP A 196 -11.57 -4.15 0.78
N VAL A 197 -11.56 -5.44 0.49
CA VAL A 197 -10.46 -6.33 0.87
C VAL A 197 -9.73 -6.72 -0.41
N PHE A 198 -8.40 -6.59 -0.42
CA PHE A 198 -7.59 -6.91 -1.59
C PHE A 198 -6.16 -7.27 -1.19
N ASN A 199 -5.45 -7.94 -2.08
CA ASN A 199 -4.03 -8.23 -1.94
C ASN A 199 -3.22 -7.48 -2.98
N GLU A 200 -1.99 -7.15 -2.63
CA GLU A 200 -1.01 -6.56 -3.54
C GLU A 200 0.28 -7.38 -3.42
N THR A 201 0.58 -8.17 -4.46
CA THR A 201 1.81 -8.96 -4.55
C THR A 201 2.70 -8.39 -5.63
N ILE A 202 3.83 -7.80 -5.24
CA ILE A 202 4.75 -7.20 -6.21
C ILE A 202 5.76 -8.24 -6.67
N VAL A 203 5.75 -8.52 -7.96
CA VAL A 203 6.73 -9.34 -8.66
C VAL A 203 7.49 -8.48 -9.63
N LEU A 204 8.81 -8.49 -9.52
CA LEU A 204 9.71 -7.77 -10.42
C LEU A 204 10.74 -8.76 -10.92
N ASN A 205 10.98 -8.79 -12.23
CA ASN A 205 11.95 -9.69 -12.85
C ASN A 205 11.76 -11.16 -12.41
N ASP A 206 10.52 -11.65 -12.51
CA ASP A 206 10.10 -13.00 -12.12
C ASP A 206 10.35 -13.40 -10.65
N LYS A 207 10.66 -12.45 -9.78
CA LYS A 207 10.87 -12.68 -8.34
C LYS A 207 9.76 -12.02 -7.53
N ILE A 208 9.13 -12.78 -6.64
CA ILE A 208 8.21 -12.24 -5.64
C ILE A 208 9.03 -11.48 -4.60
N TYR A 209 8.79 -10.18 -4.50
CA TYR A 209 9.47 -9.33 -3.54
C TYR A 209 8.66 -9.12 -2.26
N THR A 210 7.34 -8.98 -2.39
CA THR A 210 6.44 -8.78 -1.26
C THR A 210 5.02 -9.17 -1.62
N SER A 211 4.24 -9.56 -0.62
CA SER A 211 2.80 -9.78 -0.72
C SER A 211 2.14 -9.24 0.53
N LYS A 212 1.13 -8.39 0.37
CA LYS A 212 0.45 -7.71 1.46
C LYS A 212 -1.06 -7.75 1.25
N MET A 213 -1.81 -7.87 2.34
CA MET A 213 -3.27 -7.75 2.34
C MET A 213 -3.67 -6.42 2.93
N TYR A 214 -4.69 -5.81 2.32
CA TYR A 214 -5.19 -4.51 2.68
C TYR A 214 -6.70 -4.53 2.90
N ILE A 215 -7.13 -3.65 3.80
CA ILE A 215 -8.52 -3.23 3.95
C ILE A 215 -8.60 -1.75 3.62
N ARG A 216 -9.43 -1.40 2.65
CA ARG A 216 -9.75 -0.01 2.32
C ARG A 216 -11.17 0.31 2.76
N SER A 217 -11.31 1.20 3.73
CA SER A 217 -12.57 1.67 4.30
C SER A 217 -13.00 2.99 3.66
N ILE A 218 -14.25 3.01 3.21
CA ILE A 218 -14.88 4.19 2.60
C ILE A 218 -16.23 4.40 3.29
N LEU A 219 -16.48 5.63 3.76
CA LEU A 219 -17.82 6.03 4.17
C LEU A 219 -18.48 6.71 2.99
N GLN A 220 -19.73 6.37 2.70
CA GLN A 220 -20.47 6.91 1.58
C GLN A 220 -21.80 7.50 2.04
N TYR A 221 -22.25 8.54 1.35
CA TYR A 221 -23.60 9.08 1.47
C TYR A 221 -24.36 8.93 0.16
N ARG A 222 -25.67 8.76 0.27
CA ARG A 222 -26.56 8.67 -0.90
C ARG A 222 -26.89 10.08 -1.39
N SER A 223 -26.52 10.39 -2.62
CA SER A 223 -26.82 11.64 -3.32
C SER A 223 -27.87 11.36 -4.40
N CYS A 224 -29.06 11.94 -4.28
CA CYS A 224 -30.12 11.75 -5.27
C CYS A 224 -30.40 13.06 -6.04
N SER A 225 -30.44 12.95 -7.36
CA SER A 225 -31.07 13.92 -8.26
C SER A 225 -32.52 13.52 -8.53
N THR A 226 -33.24 14.32 -9.30
CA THR A 226 -34.62 14.01 -9.74
C THR A 226 -34.73 12.66 -10.47
N PHE A 227 -33.67 12.21 -11.13
CA PHE A 227 -33.71 11.05 -12.05
C PHE A 227 -32.84 9.87 -11.64
N SER A 228 -31.91 10.05 -10.70
CA SER A 228 -30.97 9.00 -10.29
C SER A 228 -30.39 9.28 -8.91
N CYS A 229 -30.02 8.21 -8.21
CA CYS A 229 -29.19 8.30 -7.01
C CYS A 229 -27.82 7.69 -7.30
N SER A 230 -26.79 8.27 -6.68
CA SER A 230 -25.45 7.69 -6.64
C SER A 230 -24.89 7.76 -5.23
N TRP A 231 -23.93 6.88 -4.97
CA TRP A 231 -23.16 6.90 -3.73
C TRP A 231 -21.91 7.73 -3.90
N LYS A 232 -21.67 8.65 -2.98
CA LYS A 232 -20.51 9.55 -2.97
C LYS A 232 -19.75 9.42 -1.67
N GLU A 233 -18.44 9.66 -1.71
CA GLU A 233 -17.61 9.63 -0.50
C GLU A 233 -18.08 10.69 0.51
N ALA A 234 -18.29 10.27 1.75
CA ALA A 234 -18.68 11.11 2.86
C ALA A 234 -17.45 11.50 3.69
N SER A 235 -17.37 12.79 4.04
CA SER A 235 -16.27 13.33 4.84
C SER A 235 -16.53 13.29 6.35
N ASN A 236 -17.61 12.65 6.81
CA ASN A 236 -17.90 12.53 8.23
C ASN A 236 -16.73 11.84 8.97
N LEU A 237 -16.38 12.41 10.13
CA LEU A 237 -15.44 11.80 11.04
C LEU A 237 -16.02 10.50 11.60
N ARG A 238 -15.21 9.45 11.64
CA ARG A 238 -15.61 8.12 12.11
C ARG A 238 -14.48 7.41 12.83
N MET A 239 -14.84 6.50 13.71
CA MET A 239 -13.95 5.53 14.34
C MET A 239 -14.14 4.18 13.65
N LEU A 240 -13.04 3.49 13.38
CA LEU A 240 -13.04 2.13 12.84
C LEU A 240 -12.46 1.18 13.89
N ASP A 241 -13.12 0.04 14.07
CA ASP A 241 -12.63 -1.04 14.91
C ASP A 241 -12.95 -2.39 14.29
N SER A 242 -12.10 -3.39 14.49
CA SER A 242 -12.28 -4.73 13.94
C SER A 242 -11.84 -5.81 14.92
N ASP A 243 -12.39 -7.00 14.75
CA ASP A 243 -11.98 -8.18 15.51
C ASP A 243 -11.88 -9.38 14.57
N PHE A 244 -10.85 -9.37 13.73
CA PHE A 244 -10.66 -10.42 12.74
C PHE A 244 -10.06 -11.67 13.39
N CYS A 245 -10.78 -12.78 13.28
CA CYS A 245 -10.24 -14.11 13.42
C CYS A 245 -9.25 -14.37 12.28
N GLN A 246 -8.03 -14.73 12.67
CA GLN A 246 -6.95 -15.07 11.76
C GLN A 246 -6.79 -16.58 11.73
N SER A 247 -6.42 -17.14 10.58
CA SER A 247 -6.18 -18.59 10.50
C SER A 247 -5.08 -18.96 11.51
N CYS A 248 -5.33 -19.99 12.31
CA CYS A 248 -4.45 -20.50 13.35
C CYS A 248 -3.23 -21.26 12.76
N VAL A 249 -2.68 -20.84 11.63
CA VAL A 249 -1.44 -21.40 11.07
C VAL A 249 -0.28 -20.56 11.59
N PRO A 250 0.32 -20.90 12.75
CA PRO A 250 1.46 -20.16 13.27
C PRO A 250 2.62 -20.17 12.25
N GLY A 251 3.18 -19.00 11.99
CA GLY A 251 4.51 -18.87 11.35
C GLY A 251 4.56 -18.65 9.84
N ALA A 252 3.44 -18.57 9.12
CA ALA A 252 3.47 -18.37 7.66
C ALA A 252 3.33 -16.90 7.20
N TRP A 253 2.87 -15.99 8.06
CA TRP A 253 2.69 -14.57 7.77
C TRP A 253 3.13 -13.70 8.95
N GLY A 254 3.61 -12.48 8.63
CA GLY A 254 3.64 -11.39 9.59
C GLY A 254 2.22 -10.90 9.82
N VAL A 255 1.73 -11.07 11.04
CA VAL A 255 0.41 -10.61 11.47
C VAL A 255 0.52 -9.19 11.99
N ILE A 256 -0.09 -8.24 11.30
CA ILE A 256 -0.29 -6.84 11.72
C ILE A 256 -1.50 -6.36 10.92
N ALA A 257 -2.68 -6.01 11.43
CA ALA A 257 -3.15 -5.66 12.75
C ALA A 257 -4.68 -5.70 12.74
N ARG A 258 -5.28 -5.70 13.93
CA ARG A 258 -6.62 -5.15 14.12
C ARG A 258 -6.67 -3.74 13.52
N VAL A 259 -7.62 -3.46 12.64
CA VAL A 259 -7.98 -2.09 12.28
C VAL A 259 -8.62 -1.49 13.53
N SER A 260 -7.95 -0.54 14.16
CA SER A 260 -8.47 0.23 15.30
C SER A 260 -7.91 1.64 15.22
N THR A 261 -8.77 2.62 15.01
CA THR A 261 -8.38 4.03 15.01
C THR A 261 -8.43 4.59 16.42
N THR A 262 -7.36 5.22 16.90
CA THR A 262 -7.33 5.91 18.21
C THR A 262 -7.90 7.33 18.14
N SER A 263 -7.95 7.91 16.95
CA SER A 263 -8.52 9.24 16.66
C SER A 263 -9.51 9.15 15.49
N PRO A 264 -10.54 10.03 15.42
CA PRO A 264 -11.49 10.00 14.32
C PRO A 264 -10.84 10.27 12.98
N VAL A 265 -11.18 9.46 11.98
CA VAL A 265 -10.68 9.56 10.59
C VAL A 265 -11.79 10.01 9.65
N SER A 266 -11.43 10.62 8.52
CA SER A 266 -12.38 11.02 7.47
C SER A 266 -11.91 10.54 6.09
N GLY A 267 -12.85 10.52 5.13
CA GLY A 267 -12.57 10.09 3.77
C GLY A 267 -12.13 8.63 3.65
N THR A 268 -11.60 8.24 2.51
CA THR A 268 -11.06 6.89 2.28
C THR A 268 -9.81 6.63 3.13
N GLN A 269 -9.74 5.45 3.74
CA GLN A 269 -8.60 5.00 4.57
C GLN A 269 -8.17 3.60 4.16
N THR A 270 -6.88 3.38 3.93
CA THR A 270 -6.33 2.06 3.57
C THR A 270 -5.39 1.57 4.67
N TYR A 271 -5.62 0.34 5.16
CA TYR A 271 -4.85 -0.29 6.22
C TYR A 271 -4.22 -1.58 5.73
N GLN A 272 -2.92 -1.75 5.92
CA GLN A 272 -2.27 -3.06 5.77
C GLN A 272 -2.68 -3.94 6.95
N ILE A 273 -3.25 -5.12 6.67
CA ILE A 273 -3.77 -6.05 7.70
C ILE A 273 -3.05 -7.40 7.76
N ALA A 274 -2.22 -7.69 6.76
CA ALA A 274 -1.26 -8.79 6.82
C ALA A 274 -0.14 -8.59 5.81
N ASN A 275 1.02 -9.21 6.05
CA ASN A 275 2.09 -9.28 5.06
C ASN A 275 2.76 -10.64 5.06
N TRP A 276 3.20 -11.06 3.88
CA TRP A 276 4.09 -12.19 3.76
C TRP A 276 5.48 -11.81 4.26
N ALA A 277 6.00 -12.63 5.17
CA ALA A 277 7.38 -12.59 5.59
C ALA A 277 7.95 -13.98 5.26
N PRO A 278 9.00 -14.09 4.42
CA PRO A 278 9.61 -15.37 4.14
C PRO A 278 10.20 -15.92 5.45
N TYR A 279 9.58 -16.96 6.01
CA TYR A 279 10.17 -17.79 7.06
C TYR A 279 10.78 -19.04 6.44
N THR A 280 12.03 -19.31 6.77
CA THR A 280 12.72 -20.53 6.37
C THR A 280 12.49 -21.64 7.41
N PRO A 281 12.43 -22.92 7.01
CA PRO A 281 12.30 -23.46 5.64
C PRO A 281 10.90 -24.08 5.41
N LEU A 282 10.36 -23.91 4.19
CA LEU A 282 9.27 -24.74 3.62
C LEU A 282 7.82 -24.48 4.11
N ALA A 283 7.41 -23.24 4.38
CA ALA A 283 5.98 -22.95 4.34
C ALA A 283 5.56 -22.68 2.88
N LEU A 284 4.69 -23.55 2.34
CA LEU A 284 3.83 -23.24 1.20
C LEU A 284 3.28 -21.83 1.40
N TYR A 285 3.37 -20.97 0.38
CA TYR A 285 2.75 -19.65 0.39
C TYR A 285 1.25 -19.85 0.66
N PRO A 286 0.74 -19.62 1.88
CA PRO A 286 -0.68 -19.83 2.11
C PRO A 286 -1.47 -18.78 1.32
N ASN A 287 -2.80 -18.83 1.29
CA ASN A 287 -3.57 -17.61 1.03
C ASN A 287 -3.65 -16.78 2.29
N PHE A 288 -3.82 -15.46 2.13
CA PHE A 288 -4.32 -14.66 3.22
C PHE A 288 -5.74 -15.09 3.57
N TYR A 289 -6.06 -15.11 4.86
CA TYR A 289 -7.36 -15.46 5.40
C TYR A 289 -7.77 -14.40 6.40
N ILE A 290 -8.99 -13.88 6.27
CA ILE A 290 -9.62 -13.05 7.29
C ILE A 290 -11.08 -13.45 7.48
N LEU A 291 -11.54 -13.47 8.72
CA LEU A 291 -12.94 -13.64 9.06
C LEU A 291 -13.27 -12.81 10.29
N GLY A 292 -14.29 -11.97 10.24
CA GLY A 292 -14.81 -11.30 11.44
C GLY A 292 -15.33 -9.90 11.16
N PRO A 293 -15.84 -9.23 12.21
CA PRO A 293 -16.50 -7.96 12.07
C PRO A 293 -15.50 -6.82 11.85
N ILE A 294 -15.92 -5.87 11.01
CA ILE A 294 -15.45 -4.48 11.04
C ILE A 294 -16.62 -3.58 11.41
N THR A 295 -16.36 -2.62 12.29
CA THR A 295 -17.31 -1.64 12.78
C THR A 295 -16.87 -0.24 12.38
N CYS A 296 -17.86 0.60 12.09
CA CYS A 296 -17.68 2.01 11.78
C CYS A 296 -18.67 2.82 12.60
N GLN A 297 -18.16 3.63 13.52
CA GLN A 297 -18.97 4.52 14.35
C GLN A 297 -18.78 5.96 13.91
N ILE A 298 -19.86 6.66 13.57
CA ILE A 298 -19.77 8.08 13.19
C ILE A 298 -19.57 8.93 14.44
N TYR A 299 -18.50 9.73 14.43
CA TYR A 299 -18.09 10.54 15.58
C TYR A 299 -19.18 11.55 15.97
N GLY A 300 -19.46 11.65 17.27
CA GLY A 300 -20.50 12.54 17.80
C GLY A 300 -21.94 12.05 17.56
N THR A 301 -22.13 10.79 17.17
CA THR A 301 -23.47 10.20 16.96
C THR A 301 -23.59 8.82 17.62
N VAL A 302 -24.81 8.35 17.81
CA VAL A 302 -25.10 7.00 18.33
C VAL A 302 -25.10 5.95 17.20
N GLY A 303 -25.01 6.38 15.94
CA GLY A 303 -25.04 5.49 14.78
C GLY A 303 -23.72 4.77 14.56
N PHE A 304 -23.79 3.43 14.46
CA PHE A 304 -22.67 2.60 14.01
C PHE A 304 -23.17 1.56 13.00
N SER A 305 -22.28 1.15 12.10
CA SER A 305 -22.47 -0.02 11.24
C SER A 305 -21.50 -1.10 11.64
N SER A 306 -21.91 -2.35 11.49
CA SER A 306 -21.03 -3.52 11.57
C SER A 306 -21.28 -4.39 10.34
N MET A 307 -20.23 -4.98 9.80
CA MET A 307 -20.33 -5.99 8.75
C MET A 307 -19.30 -7.09 8.96
N GLU A 308 -19.68 -8.32 8.61
CA GLU A 308 -18.79 -9.47 8.65
C GLU A 308 -17.95 -9.53 7.37
N LEU A 309 -16.64 -9.39 7.52
CA LEU A 309 -15.69 -9.58 6.43
C LEU A 309 -15.28 -11.05 6.37
N SER A 310 -15.14 -11.56 5.16
CA SER A 310 -14.64 -12.92 4.93
C SER A 310 -13.79 -13.00 3.67
N TRP A 311 -12.57 -13.51 3.81
CA TRP A 311 -11.63 -13.76 2.73
C TRP A 311 -10.99 -15.14 2.93
N TYR A 312 -11.03 -15.97 1.90
CA TYR A 312 -10.53 -17.36 1.91
C TYR A 312 -9.65 -17.61 0.70
#